data_AF-A0A328NGZ7-F1
#
_entry.id   AF-A0A328NGZ7-F1
#
_cell.length_a   1.000
_cell.length_b   1.000
_cell.length_c   1.000
_cell.angle_alpha   90.00
_cell.angle_beta   90.00
_cell.angle_gamma   90.00
#
_symmetry.space_group_name_H-M   'P 1'
#
loop_
_entity.id
_entity.type
_entity.pdbx_description
1 polymer ?
#
loop_
_entity_poly.entity_id
_entity_poly.type
_entity_poly.pdbx_seq_one_letter_code
_entity_poly.pdbx_strand_id
1 'polypeptide(L)'
;MADDLVTWLRARYDEREQKAKAAAADYAQDSGLRWRIDIEGNIRPADPVDNSVVAVGGWGGGVDEATGLHIVDNDPQSVLADLESKRRILDEHNDPMSDGRTLRPGGPRTVCGTCREFGMRDEQQPWPCNTLRFLALPYADRPGYRDEWKP
;
A
#
# COMPACT_ATOMS: atom_id res chain seq x y z
N MET A 1 12.55 5.60 -16.52
CA MET A 1 13.27 5.91 -15.25
C MET A 1 12.31 6.34 -14.15
N ALA A 2 11.57 7.44 -14.29
CA ALA A 2 10.63 7.91 -13.27
C ALA A 2 9.20 7.37 -13.42
N ASP A 3 8.75 7.19 -14.67
CA ASP A 3 7.57 6.38 -14.99
C ASP A 3 7.75 4.95 -14.45
N ASP A 4 8.98 4.42 -14.48
CA ASP A 4 9.30 3.09 -13.96
C ASP A 4 9.03 2.96 -12.45
N LEU A 5 9.28 3.99 -11.64
CA LEU A 5 9.00 3.95 -10.20
C LEU A 5 7.49 3.88 -9.94
N VAL A 6 6.71 4.74 -10.61
CA VAL A 6 5.25 4.76 -10.46
C VAL A 6 4.64 3.44 -10.96
N THR A 7 5.05 2.97 -12.13
CA THR A 7 4.64 1.67 -12.67
C THR A 7 4.99 0.53 -11.72
N TRP A 8 6.20 0.54 -11.15
CA TRP A 8 6.64 -0.50 -10.22
C TRP A 8 5.86 -0.47 -8.90
N LEU A 9 5.62 0.71 -8.31
CA LEU A 9 4.80 0.86 -7.11
C LEU A 9 3.37 0.36 -7.33
N ARG A 10 2.75 0.69 -8.47
CA ARG A 10 1.42 0.15 -8.82
C ARG A 10 1.44 -1.38 -8.87
N ALA A 11 2.45 -1.98 -9.51
CA ALA A 11 2.58 -3.43 -9.54
C ALA A 11 2.75 -4.06 -8.14
N ARG A 12 3.48 -3.40 -7.22
CA ARG A 12 3.60 -3.85 -5.82
C ARG A 12 2.27 -3.73 -5.05
N TYR A 13 1.49 -2.69 -5.32
CA TYR A 13 0.17 -2.52 -4.71
C TYR A 13 -0.82 -3.54 -5.25
N ASP A 14 -0.82 -3.81 -6.57
CA ASP A 14 -1.65 -4.83 -7.20
C ASP A 14 -1.39 -6.21 -6.60
N GLU A 15 -0.11 -6.58 -6.39
CA GLU A 15 0.27 -7.85 -5.78
C GLU A 15 -0.25 -7.98 -4.33
N ARG A 16 -0.12 -6.92 -3.52
CA ARG A 16 -0.65 -6.91 -2.14
C ARG A 16 -2.16 -6.94 -2.11
N GLU A 17 -2.82 -6.23 -3.02
CA GLU A 17 -4.28 -6.21 -3.15
C GLU A 17 -4.82 -7.60 -3.50
N GLN A 18 -4.18 -8.30 -4.45
CA GLN A 18 -4.53 -9.67 -4.80
C GLN A 18 -4.42 -10.61 -3.60
N LYS A 19 -3.34 -10.50 -2.81
CA LYS A 19 -3.15 -11.31 -1.59
C LYS A 19 -4.21 -11.00 -0.54
N ALA A 20 -4.54 -9.72 -0.30
CA ALA A 20 -5.57 -9.33 0.64
C ALA A 20 -6.96 -9.83 0.20
N LYS A 21 -7.31 -9.67 -1.08
CA LYS A 21 -8.57 -10.18 -1.65
C LYS A 21 -8.68 -11.70 -1.55
N ALA A 22 -7.59 -12.43 -1.85
CA ALA A 22 -7.56 -13.88 -1.71
C ALA A 22 -7.76 -14.29 -0.25
N ALA A 23 -7.07 -13.63 0.70
CA ALA A 23 -7.23 -13.89 2.13
C ALA A 23 -8.65 -13.57 2.65
N ALA A 24 -9.39 -12.66 2.03
CA ALA A 24 -10.79 -12.39 2.39
C ALA A 24 -11.78 -13.38 1.77
N ALA A 25 -11.49 -13.89 0.57
CA ALA A 25 -12.39 -14.77 -0.19
C ALA A 25 -12.67 -16.09 0.53
N ASP A 26 -11.73 -16.55 1.37
CA ASP A 26 -11.86 -17.78 2.15
C ASP A 26 -12.90 -17.67 3.30
N TYR A 27 -13.30 -16.44 3.69
CA TYR A 27 -14.04 -16.21 4.94
C TYR A 27 -15.39 -15.49 4.83
N ALA A 28 -15.81 -14.98 3.66
CA ALA A 28 -17.22 -14.59 3.46
C ALA A 28 -17.64 -14.34 2.02
N GLN A 29 -18.95 -14.57 1.81
CA GLN A 29 -19.78 -14.03 0.73
C GLN A 29 -19.89 -12.49 0.76
N ASP A 30 -19.35 -11.83 1.79
CA ASP A 30 -19.39 -10.38 1.96
C ASP A 30 -18.02 -9.82 2.38
N SER A 31 -17.38 -9.12 1.46
CA SER A 31 -15.99 -8.63 1.48
C SER A 31 -15.63 -7.58 2.57
N GLY A 32 -16.45 -7.43 3.62
CA GLY A 32 -16.36 -6.39 4.64
C GLY A 32 -16.04 -6.86 6.05
N LEU A 33 -15.65 -8.13 6.24
CA LEU A 33 -15.39 -8.68 7.57
C LEU A 33 -14.01 -8.28 8.10
N ARG A 34 -13.99 -7.77 9.34
CA ARG A 34 -12.78 -7.56 10.13
C ARG A 34 -12.31 -8.84 10.77
N TRP A 35 -11.02 -8.95 11.03
CA TRP A 35 -10.48 -10.00 11.89
C TRP A 35 -10.51 -9.56 13.35
N ARG A 36 -10.62 -10.53 14.26
CA ARG A 36 -10.61 -10.31 15.72
C ARG A 36 -9.88 -11.43 16.44
N ILE A 37 -9.39 -11.15 17.63
CA ILE A 37 -8.87 -12.13 18.58
C ILE A 37 -10.07 -12.65 19.41
N ASP A 38 -10.25 -13.96 19.50
CA ASP A 38 -11.26 -14.56 20.39
C ASP A 38 -10.73 -14.77 21.81
N ILE A 39 -11.59 -15.29 22.70
CA ILE A 39 -11.23 -15.55 24.11
C ILE A 39 -10.15 -16.62 24.29
N GLU A 40 -9.93 -17.47 23.29
CA GLU A 40 -8.90 -18.51 23.28
C GLU A 40 -7.60 -18.02 22.64
N GLY A 41 -7.57 -16.78 22.14
CA GLY A 41 -6.43 -16.19 21.45
C GLY A 41 -6.33 -16.56 19.97
N ASN A 42 -7.36 -17.14 19.37
CA ASN A 42 -7.39 -17.45 17.94
C ASN A 42 -7.82 -16.23 17.13
N ILE A 43 -7.32 -16.12 15.91
CA ILE A 43 -7.76 -15.09 14.96
C ILE A 43 -8.93 -15.63 14.16
N ARG A 44 -10.04 -14.89 14.18
CA ARG A 44 -11.27 -15.26 13.50
C ARG A 44 -11.86 -14.09 12.73
N PRO A 45 -12.69 -14.34 11.71
CA PRO A 45 -13.57 -13.30 11.18
C PRO A 45 -14.50 -12.78 12.28
N ALA A 46 -14.91 -11.52 12.15
CA ALA A 46 -15.84 -10.88 13.08
C ALA A 46 -17.27 -11.44 12.96
N ASP A 47 -17.62 -12.07 11.83
CA ASP A 47 -18.93 -12.69 11.65
C ASP A 47 -19.10 -13.88 12.61
N PRO A 48 -20.11 -13.84 13.49
CA PRO A 48 -20.34 -14.90 14.48
C PRO A 48 -20.95 -16.19 13.90
N VAL A 49 -21.38 -16.20 12.63
CA VAL A 49 -21.98 -17.38 11.99
C VAL A 49 -20.90 -18.36 11.50
N ASP A 50 -19.68 -17.87 11.27
CA ASP A 50 -18.57 -18.66 10.77
C ASP A 50 -17.62 -19.08 11.90
N ASN A 51 -17.49 -20.40 12.11
CA ASN A 51 -16.50 -20.99 13.02
C ASN A 51 -15.11 -21.12 12.38
N SER A 52 -14.90 -20.51 11.21
CA SER A 52 -13.60 -20.46 10.57
C SER A 52 -12.54 -19.81 11.46
N VAL A 53 -11.31 -20.24 11.21
CA VAL A 53 -10.13 -19.75 11.91
C VAL A 53 -9.15 -19.26 10.87
N VAL A 54 -8.69 -18.03 11.06
CA VAL A 54 -7.66 -17.40 10.23
C VAL A 54 -6.27 -17.85 10.69
N ALA A 55 -6.04 -17.83 12.00
CA ALA A 55 -4.77 -18.24 12.58
C ALA A 55 -4.93 -18.78 14.00
N VAL A 56 -4.10 -19.76 14.33
CA VAL A 56 -3.92 -20.33 15.67
C VAL A 56 -2.44 -20.34 16.01
N GLY A 57 -2.13 -20.37 17.30
CA GLY A 57 -0.80 -20.63 17.83
C GLY A 57 -0.41 -22.11 17.77
N GLY A 58 0.75 -22.40 18.34
CA GLY A 58 1.29 -23.77 18.36
C GLY A 58 0.39 -24.75 19.10
N TRP A 59 0.30 -25.98 18.60
CA TRP A 59 -0.48 -27.08 19.20
C TRP A 59 -1.98 -26.80 19.38
N GLY A 60 -2.54 -25.87 18.59
CA GLY A 60 -3.97 -25.52 18.65
C GLY A 60 -4.35 -24.57 19.79
N GLY A 61 -3.37 -23.98 20.48
CA GLY A 61 -3.61 -22.84 21.37
C GLY A 61 -3.73 -21.53 20.59
N GLY A 62 -4.15 -20.44 21.25
CA GLY A 62 -4.15 -19.10 20.68
C GLY A 62 -2.75 -18.59 20.34
N VAL A 63 -2.69 -17.58 19.47
CA VAL A 63 -1.46 -16.78 19.28
C VAL A 63 -1.25 -15.87 20.49
N ASP A 64 0.00 -15.47 20.76
CA ASP A 64 0.24 -14.44 21.77
C ASP A 64 -0.42 -13.11 21.36
N GLU A 65 -0.73 -12.28 22.35
CA GLU A 65 -1.49 -11.04 22.15
C GLU A 65 -0.81 -10.11 21.13
N ALA A 66 0.51 -9.95 21.19
CA ALA A 66 1.23 -9.06 20.28
C ALA A 66 1.18 -9.56 18.83
N THR A 67 1.37 -10.88 18.63
CA THR A 67 1.20 -11.50 17.30
C THR A 67 -0.24 -11.36 16.81
N GLY A 68 -1.23 -11.61 17.68
CA GLY A 68 -2.64 -11.52 17.31
C GLY A 68 -3.05 -10.11 16.90
N LEU A 69 -2.63 -9.09 17.64
CA LEU A 69 -2.88 -7.69 17.31
C LEU A 69 -2.24 -7.32 15.98
N HIS A 70 -1.00 -7.75 15.71
CA HIS A 70 -0.35 -7.51 14.44
C HIS A 70 -1.11 -8.13 13.25
N ILE A 71 -1.64 -9.35 13.43
CA ILE A 71 -2.46 -10.01 12.39
C ILE A 71 -3.77 -9.23 12.18
N VAL A 72 -4.45 -8.83 13.26
CA VAL A 72 -5.71 -8.07 13.18
C VAL A 72 -5.51 -6.72 12.50
N ASP A 73 -4.44 -5.99 12.80
CA ASP A 73 -4.13 -4.70 12.17
C ASP A 73 -3.86 -4.83 10.65
N ASN A 74 -3.52 -6.05 10.20
CA ASN A 74 -3.29 -6.37 8.79
C ASN A 74 -4.46 -7.17 8.18
N ASP A 75 -5.67 -7.04 8.74
CA ASP A 75 -6.86 -7.63 8.13
C ASP A 75 -7.03 -7.16 6.67
N PRO A 76 -7.63 -7.98 5.78
CA PRO A 76 -7.77 -7.66 4.37
C PRO A 76 -8.37 -6.29 4.11
N GLN A 77 -9.40 -5.89 4.85
CA GLN A 77 -10.08 -4.61 4.61
C GLN A 77 -9.20 -3.43 5.04
N SER A 78 -8.38 -3.57 6.09
CA SER A 78 -7.38 -2.55 6.48
C SER A 78 -6.26 -2.41 5.46
N VAL A 79 -5.75 -3.53 4.93
CA VAL A 79 -4.74 -3.53 3.87
C VAL A 79 -5.28 -2.88 2.59
N LEU A 80 -6.52 -3.20 2.19
CA LEU A 80 -7.14 -2.61 1.01
C LEU A 80 -7.34 -1.09 1.15
N ALA A 81 -7.74 -0.61 2.32
CA ALA A 81 -7.89 0.82 2.59
C ALA A 81 -6.54 1.57 2.56
N ASP A 82 -5.48 0.99 3.11
CA ASP A 82 -4.12 1.55 3.04
C ASP A 82 -3.61 1.64 1.59
N LEU A 83 -3.81 0.58 0.79
CA LEU A 83 -3.40 0.56 -0.62
C LEU A 83 -4.18 1.60 -1.44
N GLU A 84 -5.48 1.75 -1.21
CA GLU A 84 -6.30 2.77 -1.87
C GLU A 84 -5.79 4.19 -1.54
N SER A 85 -5.45 4.46 -0.28
CA SER A 85 -4.84 5.73 0.11
C SER A 85 -3.53 6.00 -0.66
N LYS A 86 -2.65 4.98 -0.74
CA LYS A 86 -1.38 5.09 -1.46
C LYS A 86 -1.56 5.27 -2.97
N ARG A 87 -2.58 4.67 -3.58
CA ARG A 87 -2.92 4.90 -4.99
C ARG A 87 -3.34 6.35 -5.24
N ARG A 88 -4.15 6.92 -4.36
CA ARG A 88 -4.52 8.35 -4.45
C ARG A 88 -3.31 9.27 -4.33
N ILE A 89 -2.35 8.95 -3.47
CA ILE A 89 -1.08 9.69 -3.39
C ILE A 89 -0.29 9.56 -4.71
N LEU A 90 -0.24 8.38 -5.33
CA LEU A 90 0.39 8.21 -6.65
C LEU A 90 -0.31 9.02 -7.75
N ASP A 91 -1.64 9.08 -7.73
CA ASP A 91 -2.43 9.82 -8.71
C ASP A 91 -2.23 11.33 -8.56
N GLU A 92 -2.21 11.83 -7.31
CA GLU A 92 -1.92 13.23 -6.99
C GLU A 92 -0.50 13.61 -7.40
N HIS A 93 0.49 12.77 -7.09
CA HIS A 93 1.90 13.00 -7.42
C HIS A 93 2.29 12.44 -8.80
N ASN A 94 1.37 12.29 -9.75
CA ASN A 94 1.67 11.71 -11.05
C ASN A 94 2.48 12.65 -11.97
N ASP A 95 3.00 12.12 -13.08
CA ASP A 95 3.88 12.85 -14.02
C ASP A 95 3.21 14.17 -14.46
N PRO A 96 3.90 15.33 -14.35
CA PRO A 96 3.41 16.64 -14.84
C PRO A 96 2.98 16.65 -16.32
N MET A 97 3.37 15.67 -17.15
CA MET A 97 2.89 15.52 -18.53
C MET A 97 1.46 14.97 -18.63
N SER A 98 0.99 14.25 -17.61
CA SER A 98 -0.27 13.50 -17.62
C SER A 98 -1.47 14.25 -17.02
N ASP A 99 -1.24 15.31 -16.24
CA ASP A 99 -2.30 16.11 -15.60
C ASP A 99 -2.75 17.31 -16.45
N GLY A 100 -2.16 17.51 -17.64
CA GLY A 100 -2.44 18.66 -18.50
C GLY A 100 -1.98 20.01 -17.93
N ARG A 101 -1.26 20.02 -16.80
CA ARG A 101 -0.74 21.23 -16.12
C ARG A 101 0.72 21.53 -16.50
N THR A 102 1.21 20.98 -17.61
CA THR A 102 2.50 21.42 -18.18
C THR A 102 2.42 22.89 -18.58
N LEU A 103 3.14 23.75 -17.85
CA LEU A 103 3.27 25.17 -18.18
C LEU A 103 4.07 25.42 -19.47
N ARG A 104 4.61 24.37 -20.12
CA ARG A 104 5.23 24.45 -21.45
C ARG A 104 5.25 23.09 -22.17
N PRO A 105 4.61 22.97 -23.36
CA PRO A 105 4.82 21.81 -24.23
C PRO A 105 6.31 21.72 -24.61
N GLY A 106 6.95 20.59 -24.30
CA GLY A 106 8.34 20.31 -24.69
C GLY A 106 9.45 20.84 -23.76
N GLY A 107 9.13 21.27 -22.53
CA GLY A 107 10.15 21.55 -21.50
C GLY A 107 10.66 20.27 -20.81
N PRO A 108 11.86 20.26 -20.20
CA PRO A 108 12.38 19.10 -19.49
C PRO A 108 11.50 18.71 -18.29
N ARG A 109 11.23 17.41 -18.14
CA ARG A 109 10.45 16.78 -17.05
C ARG A 109 11.14 16.96 -15.70
N THR A 110 10.91 18.09 -15.03
CA THR A 110 11.78 18.48 -13.91
C THR A 110 11.11 18.38 -12.54
N VAL A 111 9.78 18.55 -12.44
CA VAL A 111 9.09 18.65 -11.14
C VAL A 111 7.68 18.06 -11.12
N CYS A 112 7.26 17.53 -9.98
CA CYS A 112 5.88 17.11 -9.71
C CYS A 112 4.93 18.33 -9.64
N GLY A 113 3.78 18.26 -10.31
CA GLY A 113 2.77 19.33 -10.35
C GLY A 113 2.28 19.75 -8.97
N THR A 114 1.88 18.78 -8.14
CA THR A 114 1.46 19.01 -6.76
C THR A 114 2.59 19.62 -5.91
N CYS A 115 3.83 19.12 -6.03
CA CYS A 115 4.95 19.70 -5.25
C CYS A 115 5.23 21.16 -5.63
N ARG A 116 5.09 21.49 -6.92
CA ARG A 116 5.28 22.87 -7.41
C ARG A 116 4.22 23.82 -6.87
N GLU A 117 2.96 23.39 -6.83
CA GLU A 117 1.83 24.20 -6.35
C GLU A 117 2.03 24.70 -4.90
N PHE A 118 2.68 23.89 -4.06
CA PHE A 118 2.96 24.23 -2.66
C PHE A 118 4.30 24.94 -2.42
N GLY A 119 4.91 25.52 -3.45
CA GLY A 119 6.06 26.42 -3.30
C GLY A 119 7.43 25.75 -3.15
N MET A 120 7.55 24.46 -3.46
CA MET A 120 8.86 23.85 -3.69
C MET A 120 9.46 24.47 -4.96
N ARG A 121 10.59 25.18 -4.85
CA ARG A 121 11.26 25.78 -6.02
C ARG A 121 11.77 24.67 -6.94
N ASP A 122 11.69 24.92 -8.25
CA ASP A 122 11.93 23.91 -9.31
C ASP A 122 13.28 23.16 -9.22
N GLU A 123 14.26 23.73 -8.53
CA GLU A 123 15.62 23.17 -8.39
C GLU A 123 15.79 22.21 -7.19
N GLN A 124 14.79 22.08 -6.31
CA GLN A 124 14.96 21.39 -5.01
C GLN A 124 14.34 19.98 -4.93
N GLN A 125 13.52 19.58 -5.89
CA GLN A 125 12.86 18.25 -5.90
C GLN A 125 12.78 17.70 -7.33
N PRO A 126 13.82 17.00 -7.82
CA PRO A 126 13.77 16.37 -9.14
C PRO A 126 12.71 15.26 -9.15
N TRP A 127 12.02 15.10 -10.28
CA TRP A 127 11.15 13.95 -10.52
C TRP A 127 11.95 12.63 -10.57
N PRO A 128 11.50 11.53 -9.92
CA PRO A 128 10.36 11.41 -9.01
C PRO A 128 10.61 12.11 -7.67
N CYS A 129 9.61 12.84 -7.18
CA CYS A 129 9.69 13.57 -5.91
C CYS A 129 9.86 12.65 -4.70
N ASN A 130 10.33 13.20 -3.58
CA ASN A 130 10.58 12.42 -2.36
C ASN A 130 9.34 11.70 -1.83
N THR A 131 8.13 12.23 -2.02
CA THR A 131 6.89 11.54 -1.63
C THR A 131 6.81 10.15 -2.29
N LEU A 132 7.08 10.07 -3.60
CA LEU A 132 7.08 8.81 -4.32
C LEU A 132 8.22 7.88 -3.87
N ARG A 133 9.40 8.44 -3.59
CA ARG A 133 10.55 7.68 -3.06
C ARG A 133 10.27 7.10 -1.67
N PHE A 134 9.58 7.85 -0.81
CA PHE A 134 9.17 7.39 0.52
C PHE A 134 8.17 6.24 0.46
N LEU A 135 7.23 6.27 -0.50
CA LEU A 135 6.32 5.15 -0.75
C LEU A 135 7.04 3.87 -1.17
N ALA A 136 8.27 3.97 -1.70
CA ALA A 136 9.08 2.82 -2.10
C ALA A 136 9.91 2.21 -0.95
N LEU A 137 10.11 2.92 0.16
CA LEU A 137 10.94 2.45 1.28
C LEU A 137 10.50 1.09 1.86
N PRO A 138 9.20 0.79 2.04
CA PRO A 138 8.76 -0.52 2.54
C PRO A 138 9.10 -1.70 1.62
N TYR A 139 9.61 -1.44 0.43
CA TYR A 139 9.94 -2.43 -0.59
C TYR A 139 11.43 -2.45 -0.95
N ALA A 140 12.30 -1.80 -0.16
CA ALA A 140 13.74 -1.69 -0.45
C ALA A 140 14.47 -3.05 -0.52
N ASP A 141 13.90 -4.08 0.12
CA ASP A 141 14.40 -5.46 0.12
C ASP A 141 13.80 -6.32 -1.02
N ARG A 142 12.89 -5.77 -1.83
CA ARG A 142 12.18 -6.53 -2.85
C ARG A 142 12.94 -6.59 -4.17
N PRO A 143 12.90 -7.73 -4.88
CA PRO A 143 13.41 -7.83 -6.24
C PRO A 143 12.81 -6.76 -7.17
N GLY A 144 13.68 -6.11 -7.93
CA GLY A 144 13.32 -5.04 -8.86
C GLY A 144 13.27 -3.64 -8.24
N TYR A 145 13.48 -3.50 -6.93
CA TYR A 145 13.81 -2.19 -6.33
C TYR A 145 15.13 -1.68 -6.88
N ARG A 146 15.24 -0.38 -7.16
CA ARG A 146 16.46 0.26 -7.68
C ARG A 146 17.01 1.27 -6.68
N ASP A 147 18.33 1.29 -6.52
CA ASP A 147 19.00 2.22 -5.59
C ASP A 147 18.73 3.69 -5.91
N GLU A 148 18.49 4.02 -7.18
CA GLU A 148 18.11 5.37 -7.63
C GLU A 148 16.77 5.87 -7.05
N TRP A 149 15.95 4.97 -6.50
CA TRP A 149 14.68 5.30 -5.84
C TRP A 149 14.83 5.60 -4.36
N LYS A 150 16.04 5.51 -3.80
CA LYS A 150 16.32 5.94 -2.43
C LYS A 150 16.18 7.48 -2.34
N PRO A 151 15.54 8.01 -1.27
CA PRO A 151 15.46 9.45 -1.04
C PRO A 151 16.82 10.14 -1.02
#